data_AF-A0A087HA26-F1
#
_entry.id   AF-A0A087HA26-F1
#
_cell.length_a   1.000
_cell.length_b   1.000
_cell.length_c   1.000
_cell.angle_alpha   90.00
_cell.angle_beta   90.00
_cell.angle_gamma   90.00
#
_symmetry.space_group_name_H-M   'P 1'
#
loop_
_entity.id
_entity.type
_entity.pdbx_description
1 polymer ?
#
loop_
_entity_poly.entity_id
_entity_poly.type
_entity_poly.pdbx_seq_one_letter_code
_entity_poly.pdbx_strand_id
1 'polypeptide(L)'
;MGSVQLNGSGLVASLSPNHNFTHKTKFIYAKSSLLLSKHNATRLSRAKTIRAVSTTAPASQPQVADEPDDEPPAVDFAFVHSVLLPDGTPDVHWRRACGGQKLRDIMLDSNIELYGPYSKPLSNCAGVGTCATCMVEIVNGKELLNPRTDIEKEKLKRKPKNWRLACQTNVGNPDSTGLVVIQQLPEWKAHEWNIPKNFPNDDPETST
;
A
#
# COMPACT_ATOMS: atom_id res chain seq x y z
N MET A 1 -66.75 32.09 -13.48
CA MET A 1 -67.01 32.66 -14.80
C MET A 1 -66.27 33.99 -14.87
N GLY A 2 -65.10 34.03 -15.52
CA GLY A 2 -64.24 35.22 -15.55
C GLY A 2 -62.94 34.89 -16.25
N SER A 3 -63.02 34.73 -17.58
CA SER A 3 -61.88 34.51 -18.46
C SER A 3 -61.33 35.87 -18.88
N VAL A 4 -60.02 36.09 -18.73
CA VAL A 4 -59.32 37.19 -19.40
C VAL A 4 -58.17 36.57 -20.19
N GLN A 5 -58.40 36.48 -21.50
CA GLN A 5 -57.44 36.16 -22.55
C GLN A 5 -56.66 37.44 -22.88
N LEU A 6 -55.32 37.36 -22.88
CA LEU A 6 -54.49 38.23 -23.70
C LEU A 6 -53.51 37.36 -24.49
N ASN A 7 -53.62 37.51 -25.80
CA ASN A 7 -52.89 36.87 -26.88
C ASN A 7 -51.71 37.80 -27.25
N GLY A 8 -50.55 37.26 -27.62
CA GLY A 8 -49.43 38.14 -28.02
C GLY A 8 -48.10 37.48 -28.30
N SER A 9 -48.07 36.63 -29.33
CA SER A 9 -47.04 36.50 -30.37
C SER A 9 -45.55 36.52 -29.98
N GLY A 10 -44.94 35.34 -30.11
CA GLY A 10 -43.80 35.12 -31.01
C GLY A 10 -42.42 35.58 -30.52
N LEU A 11 -41.53 34.60 -30.28
CA LEU A 11 -40.30 34.39 -31.06
C LEU A 11 -39.64 33.10 -30.54
N VAL A 12 -39.64 32.08 -31.40
CA VAL A 12 -38.87 30.85 -31.23
C VAL A 12 -37.42 31.15 -31.58
N ALA A 13 -36.53 31.14 -30.58
CA ALA A 13 -35.09 31.14 -30.82
C ALA A 13 -34.58 29.70 -30.72
N SER A 14 -34.62 28.99 -31.85
CA SER A 14 -33.84 27.77 -32.06
C SER A 14 -32.38 28.15 -32.24
N LEU A 15 -31.52 27.82 -31.28
CA LEU A 15 -30.07 27.88 -31.43
C LEU A 15 -29.55 26.45 -31.57
N SER A 16 -29.17 26.11 -32.80
CA SER A 16 -28.51 24.86 -33.17
C SER A 16 -27.12 24.75 -32.51
N PRO A 17 -26.67 23.55 -32.14
CA PRO A 17 -25.32 23.32 -31.65
C PRO A 17 -24.34 23.27 -32.83
N ASN A 18 -23.47 24.27 -32.94
CA ASN A 18 -22.28 24.19 -33.78
C ASN A 18 -21.07 24.65 -32.96
N HIS A 19 -20.36 23.70 -32.37
CA HIS A 19 -18.96 23.89 -32.02
C HIS A 19 -18.14 22.74 -32.60
N ASN A 20 -17.50 23.03 -33.73
CA ASN A 20 -16.51 22.17 -34.35
C ASN A 20 -15.24 22.18 -33.50
N PHE A 21 -15.07 21.18 -32.64
CA PHE A 21 -13.82 20.96 -31.92
C PHE A 21 -12.79 20.39 -32.90
N THR A 22 -11.96 21.25 -33.47
CA THR A 22 -10.83 20.84 -34.31
C THR A 22 -9.62 20.62 -33.41
N HIS A 23 -9.42 19.39 -32.92
CA HIS A 23 -8.13 19.00 -32.34
C HIS A 23 -7.38 18.13 -33.35
N LYS A 24 -6.37 18.73 -34.00
CA LYS A 24 -5.43 17.99 -34.86
C LYS A 24 -4.55 17.12 -33.98
N THR A 25 -4.73 15.81 -34.10
CA THR A 25 -3.78 14.79 -33.65
C THR A 25 -2.48 14.89 -34.45
N LYS A 26 -1.38 15.29 -33.81
CA LYS A 26 -0.04 14.95 -34.28
C LYS A 26 0.48 13.77 -33.47
N PHE A 27 0.35 12.57 -34.04
CA PHE A 27 1.18 11.43 -33.66
C PHE A 27 2.62 11.76 -34.04
N ILE A 28 3.47 11.99 -33.04
CA ILE A 28 4.93 11.97 -33.23
C ILE A 28 5.41 10.71 -32.53
N TYR A 29 5.76 9.72 -33.34
CA TYR A 29 6.57 8.56 -32.97
C TYR A 29 7.92 9.08 -32.45
N ALA A 30 8.11 9.10 -31.13
CA ALA A 30 9.43 9.28 -30.55
C ALA A 30 10.19 7.95 -30.68
N LYS A 31 11.05 7.87 -31.70
CA LYS A 31 12.10 6.85 -31.80
C LYS A 31 13.08 7.11 -30.64
N SER A 32 13.07 6.26 -29.62
CA SER A 32 14.15 6.22 -28.62
C SER A 32 15.39 5.62 -29.30
N SER A 33 16.30 6.48 -29.73
CA SER A 33 17.63 6.10 -30.18
C SER A 33 18.51 5.83 -28.96
N LEU A 34 18.94 4.58 -28.84
CA LEU A 34 20.06 4.13 -28.03
C LEU A 34 21.26 5.08 -28.19
N LEU A 35 21.72 5.70 -27.09
CA LEU A 35 23.08 6.21 -27.01
C LEU A 35 23.78 5.62 -25.78
N LEU A 36 24.61 4.65 -26.13
CA LEU A 36 25.60 3.96 -25.33
C LEU A 36 26.61 4.99 -24.80
N SER A 37 26.63 5.22 -23.49
CA SER A 37 27.64 6.07 -22.85
C SER A 37 28.99 5.36 -22.90
N LYS A 38 29.90 5.91 -23.70
CA LYS A 38 31.26 5.42 -23.91
C LYS A 38 32.12 5.67 -22.67
N HIS A 39 32.76 4.59 -22.28
CA HIS A 39 33.81 4.43 -21.28
C HIS A 39 34.98 5.39 -21.51
N ASN A 40 35.40 6.10 -20.45
CA ASN A 40 36.74 6.67 -20.34
C ASN A 40 37.63 5.68 -19.58
N ALA A 41 38.42 4.92 -20.34
CA ALA A 41 39.49 4.08 -19.82
C ALA A 41 40.81 4.85 -19.89
N THR A 42 41.32 5.29 -18.74
CA THR A 42 42.73 5.67 -18.60
C THR A 42 43.49 4.50 -17.97
N ARG A 43 44.41 3.96 -18.77
CA ARG A 43 45.44 3.01 -18.33
C ARG A 43 46.41 3.73 -17.38
N LEU A 44 46.81 3.08 -16.30
CA LEU A 44 48.24 2.84 -16.06
C LEU A 44 48.47 1.65 -15.11
N SER A 45 49.57 1.00 -15.39
CA SER A 45 50.13 -0.28 -14.95
C SER A 45 50.33 -0.45 -13.44
N ARG A 46 50.31 -1.72 -12.98
CA ARG A 46 51.52 -2.44 -12.54
C ARG A 46 51.18 -3.83 -12.02
N ALA A 47 51.71 -4.84 -12.70
CA ALA A 47 51.71 -6.22 -12.26
C ALA A 47 52.47 -6.40 -10.94
N LYS A 48 51.93 -7.22 -10.04
CA LYS A 48 52.75 -7.99 -9.10
C LYS A 48 52.07 -9.32 -8.76
N THR A 49 52.66 -10.37 -9.30
CA THR A 49 52.48 -11.79 -8.98
C THR A 49 52.70 -12.06 -7.49
N ILE A 50 51.99 -13.03 -6.90
CA ILE A 50 52.55 -14.25 -6.24
C ILE A 50 51.59 -14.89 -5.20
N ARG A 51 51.41 -16.21 -5.43
CA ARG A 51 51.12 -17.38 -4.55
C ARG A 51 49.81 -17.55 -3.76
N ALA A 52 49.14 -18.63 -4.14
CA ALA A 52 48.37 -19.50 -3.27
C ALA A 52 49.26 -20.29 -2.29
N VAL A 53 48.75 -20.56 -1.09
CA VAL A 53 49.01 -21.78 -0.30
C VAL A 53 47.73 -22.12 0.45
N SER A 54 47.25 -23.34 0.21
CA SER A 54 46.27 -24.04 1.03
C SER A 54 47.00 -24.65 2.23
N THR A 55 46.52 -24.40 3.45
CA THR A 55 46.89 -25.20 4.61
C THR A 55 45.62 -25.78 5.21
N THR A 56 45.46 -27.08 5.00
CA THR A 56 44.61 -27.96 5.80
C THR A 56 45.26 -28.19 7.17
N ALA A 57 44.51 -28.04 8.26
CA ALA A 57 44.57 -28.98 9.39
C ALA A 57 43.41 -28.73 10.38
N PRO A 58 42.84 -29.81 10.95
CA PRO A 58 41.61 -29.78 11.72
C PRO A 58 41.89 -29.61 13.22
N ALA A 59 41.08 -28.83 13.93
CA ALA A 59 40.90 -29.02 15.36
C ALA A 59 39.67 -28.25 15.83
N SER A 60 38.64 -29.01 16.22
CA SER A 60 37.78 -28.71 17.36
C SER A 60 37.01 -27.41 17.27
N GLN A 61 35.85 -27.45 16.61
CA GLN A 61 34.79 -26.49 16.85
C GLN A 61 34.08 -26.89 18.16
N PRO A 62 34.10 -26.05 19.21
CA PRO A 62 33.26 -26.25 20.38
C PRO A 62 31.79 -26.10 19.98
N GLN A 63 30.97 -26.82 20.74
CA GLN A 63 29.52 -26.90 20.74
C GLN A 63 28.85 -25.56 20.40
N VAL A 64 27.93 -25.62 19.43
CA VAL A 64 26.96 -24.57 19.14
C VAL A 64 26.13 -24.40 20.41
N ALA A 65 26.40 -23.33 21.14
CA ALA A 65 25.50 -22.83 22.16
C ALA A 65 24.27 -22.28 21.44
N ASP A 66 23.09 -22.54 21.99
CA ASP A 66 21.87 -21.80 21.66
C ASP A 66 22.13 -20.31 21.88
N GLU A 67 22.42 -19.60 20.79
CA GLU A 67 22.42 -18.13 20.80
C GLU A 67 20.98 -17.67 21.03
N PRO A 68 20.73 -16.73 21.96
CA PRO A 68 19.43 -16.09 22.02
C PRO A 68 19.15 -15.44 20.66
N ASP A 69 18.00 -15.77 20.09
CA ASP A 69 17.50 -15.14 18.87
C ASP A 69 17.23 -13.65 19.17
N ASP A 70 18.26 -12.81 19.00
CA ASP A 70 18.18 -11.34 19.06
C ASP A 70 17.42 -10.79 17.83
N GLU A 71 16.28 -11.41 17.47
CA GLU A 71 15.44 -10.90 16.40
C GLU A 71 14.80 -9.58 16.89
N PRO A 72 15.04 -8.45 16.18
CA PRO A 72 14.52 -7.17 16.63
C PRO A 72 12.98 -7.20 16.68
N PRO A 73 12.37 -6.55 17.69
CA PRO A 73 10.93 -6.52 17.84
C PRO A 73 10.27 -5.93 16.59
N ALA A 74 9.30 -6.65 16.06
CA ALA A 74 8.57 -6.26 14.86
C ALA A 74 7.12 -6.70 14.94
N VAL A 75 6.28 -5.95 14.23
CA VAL A 75 4.85 -6.19 14.09
C VAL A 75 4.60 -6.86 12.74
N ASP A 76 3.82 -7.92 12.77
CA ASP A 76 3.36 -8.63 11.58
C ASP A 76 2.02 -8.07 11.10
N PHE A 77 1.87 -8.03 9.79
CA PHE A 77 0.69 -7.51 9.11
C PHE A 77 0.14 -8.55 8.14
N ALA A 78 -1.16 -8.81 8.25
CA ALA A 78 -1.93 -9.53 7.25
C ALA A 78 -2.82 -8.54 6.50
N PHE A 79 -2.44 -8.17 5.27
CA PHE A 79 -3.24 -7.29 4.42
C PHE A 79 -4.15 -8.09 3.51
N VAL A 80 -5.46 -8.03 3.77
CA VAL A 80 -6.47 -8.75 2.98
C VAL A 80 -6.97 -7.87 1.84
N HIS A 81 -6.86 -8.37 0.61
CA HIS A 81 -7.32 -7.66 -0.57
C HIS A 81 -8.85 -7.47 -0.54
N SER A 82 -9.34 -6.44 -1.23
CA SER A 82 -10.78 -6.20 -1.42
C SER A 82 -11.49 -7.18 -2.37
N VAL A 83 -10.73 -8.06 -3.03
CA VAL A 83 -11.25 -9.03 -4.02
C VAL A 83 -10.75 -10.42 -3.60
N LEU A 84 -11.65 -11.40 -3.57
CA LEU A 84 -11.29 -12.80 -3.32
C LEU A 84 -10.54 -13.40 -4.50
N LEU A 85 -9.76 -14.43 -4.20
CA LEU A 85 -9.19 -15.30 -5.21
C LEU A 85 -10.31 -16.06 -5.97
N PRO A 86 -10.04 -16.61 -7.17
CA PRO A 86 -11.04 -17.33 -7.97
C PRO A 86 -11.70 -18.53 -7.25
N ASP A 87 -11.04 -19.06 -6.23
CA ASP A 87 -11.54 -20.15 -5.37
C ASP A 87 -12.46 -19.66 -4.22
N GLY A 88 -12.63 -18.35 -4.06
CA GLY A 88 -13.42 -17.73 -3.00
C GLY A 88 -12.68 -17.52 -1.69
N THR A 89 -11.37 -17.77 -1.63
CA THR A 89 -10.56 -17.50 -0.43
C THR A 89 -10.04 -16.05 -0.40
N PRO A 90 -9.81 -15.47 0.80
CA PRO A 90 -9.24 -14.13 0.90
C PRO A 90 -7.80 -14.10 0.40
N ASP A 91 -7.46 -13.15 -0.47
CA ASP A 91 -6.07 -12.89 -0.86
C ASP A 91 -5.37 -12.11 0.26
N VAL A 92 -4.40 -12.75 0.92
CA VAL A 92 -3.70 -12.20 2.11
C VAL A 92 -2.23 -11.97 1.79
N HIS A 93 -1.78 -10.73 2.01
CA HIS A 93 -0.40 -10.31 1.83
C HIS A 93 0.26 -10.07 3.19
N TRP A 94 1.25 -10.89 3.52
CA TRP A 94 1.99 -10.81 4.78
C TRP A 94 3.16 -9.85 4.70
N ARG A 95 3.33 -8.98 5.70
CA ARG A 95 4.46 -8.04 5.81
C ARG A 95 4.90 -7.93 7.27
N ARG A 96 6.18 -7.61 7.47
CA ARG A 96 6.78 -7.37 8.78
C ARG A 96 7.38 -5.98 8.81
N ALA A 97 7.13 -5.21 9.87
CA ALA A 97 7.66 -3.87 10.03
C ALA A 97 7.93 -3.51 11.50
N CYS A 98 8.95 -2.69 11.75
CA CYS A 98 9.20 -2.12 13.07
C CYS A 98 8.05 -1.21 13.49
N GLY A 99 7.74 -1.19 14.79
CA GLY A 99 6.81 -0.22 15.34
C GLY A 99 7.35 1.21 15.31
N GLY A 100 6.50 2.18 15.64
CA GLY A 100 6.68 3.63 15.46
C GLY A 100 6.35 4.16 14.05
N GLN A 101 6.30 3.30 13.03
CA GLN A 101 6.10 3.71 11.64
C GLN A 101 4.63 4.06 11.32
N LYS A 102 4.43 4.89 10.29
CA LYS A 102 3.10 5.17 9.74
C LYS A 102 2.62 4.00 8.89
N LEU A 103 1.37 3.59 9.11
CA LEU A 103 0.78 2.47 8.40
C LEU A 103 0.73 2.72 6.88
N ARG A 104 0.47 3.96 6.46
CA ARG A 104 0.53 4.33 5.03
C ARG A 104 1.88 4.02 4.40
N ASP A 105 2.97 4.33 5.08
CA ASP A 105 4.31 4.22 4.51
C ASP A 105 4.68 2.75 4.40
N ILE A 106 4.41 1.95 5.45
CA ILE A 106 4.54 0.47 5.41
C ILE A 106 3.79 -0.12 4.21
N MET A 107 2.54 0.27 4.00
CA MET A 107 1.73 -0.26 2.88
C MET A 107 2.32 0.13 1.53
N LEU A 108 2.73 1.39 1.35
CA LEU A 108 3.27 1.87 0.08
C LEU A 108 4.64 1.25 -0.24
N ASP A 109 5.53 1.20 0.75
CA ASP A 109 6.88 0.63 0.61
C ASP A 109 6.83 -0.88 0.34
N SER A 110 5.78 -1.54 0.83
CA SER A 110 5.52 -2.98 0.66
C SER A 110 4.68 -3.33 -0.57
N ASN A 111 4.44 -2.36 -1.47
CA ASN A 111 3.61 -2.49 -2.66
C ASN A 111 2.16 -2.97 -2.39
N ILE A 112 1.62 -2.70 -1.20
CA ILE A 112 0.23 -2.97 -0.85
C ILE A 112 -0.67 -1.87 -1.41
N GLU A 113 -1.78 -2.26 -2.03
CA GLU A 113 -2.70 -1.32 -2.65
C GLU A 113 -3.55 -0.60 -1.59
N LEU A 114 -3.09 0.58 -1.18
CA LEU A 114 -3.85 1.45 -0.27
C LEU A 114 -4.94 2.27 -0.98
N TYR A 115 -4.72 2.58 -2.26
CA TYR A 115 -5.60 3.43 -3.05
C TYR A 115 -6.28 2.61 -4.12
N GLY A 116 -7.62 2.56 -4.09
CA GLY A 116 -8.39 1.88 -5.11
C GLY A 116 -8.15 2.48 -6.50
N PRO A 117 -8.49 1.74 -7.56
CA PRO A 117 -8.14 2.06 -8.94
C PRO A 117 -8.55 3.48 -9.37
N TYR A 118 -9.63 4.01 -8.82
CA TYR A 118 -10.13 5.36 -9.12
C TYR A 118 -9.56 6.47 -8.23
N SER A 119 -8.88 6.12 -7.13
CA SER A 119 -8.36 7.08 -6.15
C SER A 119 -6.85 7.37 -6.32
N LYS A 120 -6.10 6.46 -6.96
CA LYS A 120 -4.66 6.61 -7.24
C LYS A 120 -4.31 7.89 -8.02
N PRO A 121 -4.95 8.20 -9.16
CA PRO A 121 -4.48 9.29 -10.03
C PRO A 121 -4.96 10.69 -9.63
N LEU A 122 -5.99 10.80 -8.79
CA LEU A 122 -6.71 12.07 -8.61
C LEU A 122 -6.88 12.54 -7.15
N SER A 123 -6.50 11.75 -6.14
CA SER A 123 -6.80 12.11 -4.74
C SER A 123 -5.90 11.42 -3.70
N ASN A 124 -4.63 11.81 -3.61
CA ASN A 124 -3.80 11.49 -2.44
C ASN A 124 -3.26 12.77 -1.80
N CYS A 125 -3.70 13.08 -0.57
CA CYS A 125 -3.29 14.30 0.15
C CYS A 125 -1.89 14.20 0.79
N ALA A 126 -1.00 13.34 0.26
CA ALA A 126 0.32 13.03 0.84
C ALA A 126 0.34 12.64 2.34
N GLY A 127 -0.81 12.33 2.93
CA GLY A 127 -0.92 11.86 4.31
C GLY A 127 -1.43 12.90 5.30
N VAL A 128 -1.77 14.10 4.85
CA VAL A 128 -2.31 15.19 5.68
C VAL A 128 -3.67 14.83 6.31
N GLY A 129 -4.41 13.87 5.74
CA GLY A 129 -5.69 13.39 6.28
C GLY A 129 -6.93 14.14 5.76
N THR A 130 -6.78 15.00 4.76
CA THR A 130 -7.90 15.80 4.21
C THR A 130 -8.76 15.05 3.20
N CYS A 131 -8.15 14.20 2.37
CA CYS A 131 -8.85 13.50 1.27
C CYS A 131 -9.63 12.25 1.70
N ALA A 132 -9.31 11.68 2.88
CA ALA A 132 -9.88 10.42 3.37
C ALA A 132 -9.77 9.22 2.41
N THR A 133 -8.87 9.22 1.43
CA THR A 133 -8.71 8.09 0.48
C THR A 133 -7.84 6.95 1.01
N CYS A 134 -7.07 7.19 2.07
CA CYS A 134 -6.19 6.21 2.72
C CYS A 134 -6.97 5.29 3.70
N MET A 135 -8.24 4.95 3.40
CA MET A 135 -9.12 4.19 4.30
C MET A 135 -8.77 2.71 4.33
N VAL A 136 -8.67 2.18 5.55
CA VAL A 136 -8.47 0.75 5.82
C VAL A 136 -9.41 0.32 6.95
N GLU A 137 -9.76 -0.96 6.95
CA GLU A 137 -10.52 -1.57 8.03
C GLU A 137 -9.59 -2.41 8.89
N ILE A 138 -9.54 -2.14 10.20
CA ILE A 138 -8.78 -2.94 11.16
C ILE A 138 -9.67 -4.08 11.62
N VAL A 139 -9.30 -5.30 11.23
CA VAL A 139 -10.06 -6.51 11.59
C VAL A 139 -9.57 -7.05 12.93
N ASN A 140 -8.26 -7.04 13.17
CA ASN A 140 -7.63 -7.45 14.44
C ASN A 140 -6.39 -6.59 14.74
N GLY A 141 -5.95 -6.55 16.01
CA GLY A 141 -4.73 -5.85 16.43
C GLY A 141 -4.90 -4.34 16.57
N LYS A 142 -6.09 -3.86 16.98
CA LYS A 142 -6.38 -2.43 17.12
C LYS A 142 -5.57 -1.78 18.25
N GLU A 143 -5.28 -2.55 19.28
CA GLU A 143 -4.48 -2.22 20.45
C GLU A 143 -3.01 -1.94 20.10
N LEU A 144 -2.51 -2.51 19.00
CA LEU A 144 -1.17 -2.26 18.46
C LEU A 144 -1.11 -0.97 17.65
N LEU A 145 -2.19 -0.18 17.59
CA LEU A 145 -2.26 1.06 16.83
C LEU A 145 -2.55 2.23 17.76
N ASN A 146 -2.10 3.42 17.36
CA ASN A 146 -2.47 4.64 18.07
C ASN A 146 -4.00 4.84 18.14
N PRO A 147 -4.52 5.51 19.17
CA PRO A 147 -5.93 5.87 19.23
C PRO A 147 -6.34 6.76 18.05
N ARG A 148 -7.64 6.77 17.71
CA ARG A 148 -8.14 7.59 16.59
C ARG A 148 -7.86 9.08 16.83
N THR A 149 -7.26 9.71 15.83
CA THR A 149 -7.00 11.16 15.83
C THR A 149 -8.29 11.94 15.57
N ASP A 150 -8.29 13.24 15.86
CA ASP A 150 -9.48 14.07 15.65
C ASP A 150 -9.85 14.21 14.16
N ILE A 151 -8.85 14.23 13.28
CA ILE A 151 -9.03 14.18 11.82
C ILE A 151 -9.77 12.90 11.42
N GLU A 152 -9.37 11.75 11.98
CA GLU A 152 -10.07 10.49 11.73
C GLU A 152 -11.50 10.50 12.28
N LYS A 153 -11.72 11.06 13.48
CA LYS A 153 -13.06 11.19 14.06
C LYS A 153 -13.98 12.00 13.16
N GLU A 154 -13.50 13.11 12.61
CA GLU A 154 -14.28 13.97 11.71
C GLU A 154 -14.55 13.31 10.34
N LYS A 155 -13.50 12.80 9.68
CA LYS A 155 -13.59 12.26 8.33
C LYS A 155 -14.34 10.94 8.26
N LEU A 156 -14.17 10.08 9.27
CA LEU A 156 -14.79 8.76 9.34
C LEU A 156 -15.99 8.73 10.31
N LYS A 157 -16.69 9.86 10.50
CA LYS A 157 -17.84 9.97 11.44
C LYS A 157 -19.05 9.13 11.05
N ARG A 158 -19.23 8.86 9.74
CA ARG A 158 -20.33 8.04 9.18
C ARG A 158 -19.90 6.61 8.87
N LYS A 159 -18.67 6.23 9.23
CA LYS A 159 -18.08 4.93 8.93
C LYS A 159 -18.00 4.08 10.19
N PRO A 160 -17.87 2.74 10.05
CA PRO A 160 -17.64 1.85 11.18
C PRO A 160 -16.46 2.29 12.06
N LYS A 161 -16.53 1.97 13.36
CA LYS A 161 -15.53 2.39 14.35
C LYS A 161 -14.15 1.73 14.14
N ASN A 162 -14.12 0.58 13.49
CA ASN A 162 -12.91 -0.16 13.14
C ASN A 162 -12.22 0.36 11.88
N TRP A 163 -12.81 1.33 11.17
CA TRP A 163 -12.16 1.98 10.04
C TRP A 163 -11.19 3.06 10.52
N ARG A 164 -10.04 3.10 9.84
CA ARG A 164 -8.92 4.01 10.12
C ARG A 164 -8.43 4.66 8.84
N LEU A 165 -7.78 5.81 8.99
CA LEU A 165 -6.98 6.41 7.94
C LEU A 165 -5.55 5.93 8.13
N ALA A 166 -5.05 5.09 7.22
CA ALA A 166 -3.69 4.54 7.30
C ALA A 166 -2.63 5.65 7.42
N CYS A 167 -2.87 6.81 6.82
CA CYS A 167 -1.99 7.97 6.91
C CYS A 167 -1.94 8.68 8.26
N GLN A 168 -2.97 8.50 9.09
CA GLN A 168 -3.07 9.04 10.45
C GLN A 168 -2.84 7.96 11.51
N THR A 169 -2.56 6.73 11.08
CA THR A 169 -2.37 5.57 11.94
C THR A 169 -0.87 5.28 12.08
N ASN A 170 -0.43 5.18 13.33
CA ASN A 170 0.92 4.77 13.70
C ASN A 170 0.86 3.40 14.35
N VAL A 171 1.85 2.56 14.02
CA VAL A 171 1.97 1.18 14.51
C VAL A 171 2.75 1.20 15.81
N GLY A 172 2.10 0.97 16.94
CA GLY A 172 2.74 0.71 18.23
C GLY A 172 3.93 1.61 18.61
N ASN A 173 4.79 1.05 19.44
CA ASN A 173 6.12 1.56 19.78
C ASN A 173 7.19 0.72 19.06
N PRO A 174 8.45 1.17 18.97
CA PRO A 174 9.52 0.40 18.34
C PRO A 174 9.65 -1.04 18.87
N ASP A 175 9.35 -1.25 20.16
CA ASP A 175 9.44 -2.55 20.82
C ASP A 175 8.15 -3.38 20.74
N SER A 176 7.16 -2.94 19.96
CA SER A 176 5.88 -3.65 19.83
C SER A 176 6.03 -4.89 18.95
N THR A 177 5.41 -5.98 19.40
CA THR A 177 5.29 -7.25 18.67
C THR A 177 3.84 -7.67 18.60
N GLY A 178 3.50 -8.50 17.60
CA GLY A 178 2.16 -9.05 17.43
C GLY A 178 1.63 -8.88 16.01
N LEU A 179 0.37 -9.27 15.81
CA LEU A 179 -0.27 -9.34 14.49
C LEU A 179 -1.40 -8.31 14.34
N VAL A 180 -1.33 -7.53 13.27
CA VAL A 180 -2.42 -6.65 12.82
C VAL A 180 -3.03 -7.17 11.54
N VAL A 181 -4.34 -7.41 11.54
CA VAL A 181 -5.08 -7.88 10.35
C VAL A 181 -5.87 -6.71 9.78
N ILE A 182 -5.61 -6.40 8.51
CA ILE A 182 -6.11 -5.18 7.85
C ILE A 182 -6.82 -5.55 6.56
N GLN A 183 -8.08 -5.16 6.43
CA GLN A 183 -8.81 -5.20 5.18
C GLN A 183 -8.50 -3.95 4.35
N GLN A 184 -7.99 -4.17 3.14
CA GLN A 184 -7.74 -3.13 2.14
C GLN A 184 -9.06 -2.66 1.53
N LEU A 185 -9.14 -1.35 1.22
CA LEU A 185 -10.23 -0.76 0.44
C LEU A 185 -11.63 -1.21 0.92
N PRO A 186 -12.01 -0.96 2.18
CA PRO A 186 -13.21 -1.53 2.77
C PRO A 186 -14.51 -1.05 2.10
N GLU A 187 -14.49 0.09 1.40
CA GLU A 187 -15.62 0.55 0.57
C GLU A 187 -15.80 -0.25 -0.73
N TRP A 188 -14.76 -0.95 -1.17
CA TRP A 188 -14.73 -1.73 -2.42
C TRP A 188 -14.84 -3.23 -2.18
N LYS A 189 -14.94 -3.64 -0.91
CA LYS A 189 -15.11 -5.04 -0.50
C LYS A 189 -16.53 -5.49 -0.88
N ALA A 190 -16.64 -6.31 -1.92
CA ALA A 190 -17.93 -6.81 -2.41
C ALA A 190 -18.43 -8.07 -1.67
N HIS A 191 -17.63 -8.61 -0.74
CA HIS A 191 -17.87 -9.90 -0.09
C HIS A 191 -17.49 -9.84 1.39
N GLU A 192 -18.26 -10.48 2.25
CA GLU A 192 -17.82 -10.75 3.61
C GLU A 192 -16.86 -11.94 3.63
N TRP A 193 -15.89 -11.92 4.54
CA TRP A 193 -15.02 -13.06 4.81
C TRP A 193 -14.79 -13.15 6.31
N ASN A 194 -14.61 -14.37 6.78
CA ASN A 194 -14.27 -14.63 8.16
C ASN A 194 -12.78 -14.89 8.27
N ILE A 195 -12.17 -14.31 9.30
CA ILE A 195 -10.86 -14.74 9.76
C ILE A 195 -10.91 -16.26 9.99
N PRO A 196 -10.05 -17.06 9.31
CA PRO A 196 -9.88 -18.46 9.67
C PRO A 196 -9.47 -18.52 11.14
N LYS A 197 -10.13 -19.37 11.95
CA LYS A 197 -9.80 -19.51 13.37
C LYS A 197 -8.37 -19.99 13.63
N ASN A 198 -7.73 -20.59 12.61
CA ASN A 198 -6.30 -20.87 12.56
C ASN A 198 -5.62 -19.82 11.67
N PHE A 199 -5.25 -18.68 12.24
CA PHE A 199 -4.03 -18.04 11.76
C PHE A 199 -2.86 -18.86 12.32
N PRO A 200 -1.89 -19.29 11.50
CA PRO A 200 -0.65 -19.83 12.03
C PRO A 200 -0.04 -18.71 12.88
N ASN A 201 -0.05 -18.88 14.19
CA ASN A 201 1.10 -18.42 14.93
C ASN A 201 2.20 -19.35 14.42
N ASP A 202 3.15 -18.84 13.68
CA ASP A 202 4.38 -19.57 13.40
C ASP A 202 5.10 -19.75 14.75
N ASP A 203 4.61 -20.68 15.56
CA ASP A 203 5.34 -21.24 16.69
C ASP A 203 6.31 -22.25 16.07
N PRO A 204 7.62 -21.99 16.05
CA PRO A 204 8.59 -22.89 15.43
C PRO A 204 8.87 -24.07 16.37
N GLU A 205 7.87 -24.84 16.79
CA GLU A 205 8.13 -25.98 17.67
C GLU A 205 6.99 -27.01 17.64
N THR A 206 6.94 -27.84 16.58
CA THR A 206 6.64 -29.28 16.73
C THR A 206 6.85 -30.01 15.39
N SER A 207 8.07 -30.49 15.18
CA SER A 207 8.30 -31.68 14.38
C SER A 207 9.39 -32.47 15.10
N THR A 208 8.93 -33.32 16.01
CA THR A 208 9.69 -34.45 16.55
C THR A 208 9.09 -35.72 15.97
#